data_AF-A0A8K2A1A1-F1
#
_entry.id   AF-A0A8K2A1A1-F1
#
_cell.length_a   1.000
_cell.length_b   1.000
_cell.length_c   1.000
_cell.angle_alpha   90.00
_cell.angle_beta   90.00
_cell.angle_gamma   90.00
#
_symmetry.space_group_name_H-M   'P 1'
#
loop_
_entity.id
_entity.type
_entity.pdbx_description
1 polymer ?
#
loop_
_entity_poly.entity_id
_entity_poly.type
_entity_poly.pdbx_seq_one_letter_code
_entity_poly.pdbx_strand_id
1 'polypeptide(L)'
;MADSLRASEQGLKIVDEARRKRGWNKTAASWCNAAATAEATLKRFWRGLPILRDTFIEICAAVGVTDWEAIAASELDLTMEHWWAGRRALLRDLTAVLQGDCRLLVITGITGLGKTALGNRLAVDFGDPWQKDGVNFDAYEQPPTFVTVATQWLQSWHEAPTTEEQQNPEMLRHRLIQKLKQEPYWLQIDPLKIHAYTRTLARQVQARVEKAFERLRRDAFDAYVLLCQVAIYREPVSETFWLSHLQDYPWYFEPARQEAALDALRDRYLVEEQLIEDEVRLRLHTLIRSVALEHLKKLEMPQPPS
;
A
#
# COMPACT_ATOMS: atom_id res chain seq x y z
N MET A 1 -4.04 -6.32 23.77
CA MET A 1 -5.08 -7.17 23.15
C MET A 1 -4.44 -8.52 22.90
N ALA A 2 -5.12 -9.63 23.19
CA ALA A 2 -4.53 -10.97 23.04
C ALA A 2 -4.29 -11.28 21.55
N ASP A 3 -3.09 -11.73 21.22
CA ASP A 3 -2.68 -12.04 19.84
C ASP A 3 -3.51 -13.22 19.30
N SER A 4 -4.27 -12.99 18.23
CA SER A 4 -5.25 -13.96 17.70
C SER A 4 -5.03 -14.24 16.21
N LEU A 5 -5.03 -15.52 15.85
CA LEU A 5 -4.81 -16.03 14.49
C LEU A 5 -6.05 -16.75 13.96
N ARG A 6 -6.19 -16.81 12.64
CA ARG A 6 -7.15 -17.69 11.94
C ARG A 6 -6.43 -18.44 10.83
N ALA A 7 -6.97 -19.59 10.40
CA ALA A 7 -6.37 -20.39 9.35
C ALA A 7 -6.76 -19.86 7.96
N SER A 8 -5.85 -19.93 6.99
CA SER A 8 -6.15 -19.71 5.57
C SER A 8 -6.91 -20.91 4.98
N GLU A 9 -7.60 -20.74 3.85
CA GLU A 9 -8.27 -21.87 3.19
C GLU A 9 -7.27 -22.98 2.80
N GLN A 10 -6.07 -22.62 2.36
CA GLN A 10 -5.01 -23.57 2.03
C GLN A 10 -4.45 -24.24 3.29
N GLY A 11 -4.24 -23.48 4.36
CA GLY A 11 -3.86 -24.01 5.67
C GLY A 11 -4.87 -25.02 6.21
N LEU A 12 -6.17 -24.77 6.05
CA LEU A 12 -7.21 -25.71 6.42
C LEU A 12 -7.11 -27.02 5.63
N LYS A 13 -6.76 -27.00 4.34
CA LYS A 13 -6.57 -28.22 3.54
C LYS A 13 -5.38 -29.04 4.05
N ILE A 14 -4.24 -28.38 4.33
CA ILE A 14 -3.04 -29.03 4.87
C ILE A 14 -3.35 -29.72 6.20
N VAL A 15 -4.03 -29.01 7.11
CA VAL A 15 -4.43 -29.57 8.41
C VAL A 15 -5.47 -30.68 8.24
N ASP A 16 -6.36 -30.59 7.25
CA ASP A 16 -7.37 -31.62 6.98
C ASP A 16 -6.73 -32.93 6.52
N GLU A 17 -5.70 -32.87 5.69
CA GLU A 17 -4.92 -34.03 5.27
C GLU A 17 -4.14 -34.63 6.44
N ALA A 18 -3.49 -33.78 7.24
CA ALA A 18 -2.69 -34.21 8.39
C ALA A 18 -3.55 -34.96 9.44
N ARG A 19 -4.74 -34.45 9.78
CA ARG A 19 -5.64 -35.14 10.73
C ARG A 19 -6.17 -36.47 10.16
N ARG A 20 -6.39 -36.56 8.84
CA ARG A 20 -6.91 -37.78 8.20
C ARG A 20 -5.86 -38.90 8.26
N LYS A 21 -4.58 -38.58 8.10
CA LYS A 21 -3.47 -39.53 8.30
C LYS A 21 -3.43 -40.12 9.72
N ARG A 22 -3.97 -39.39 10.70
CA ARG A 22 -4.13 -39.84 12.10
C ARG A 22 -5.47 -40.54 12.39
N GLY A 23 -6.36 -40.64 11.40
CA GLY A 23 -7.70 -41.19 11.57
C GLY A 23 -8.65 -40.31 12.39
N TRP A 24 -8.31 -39.04 12.61
CA TRP A 24 -9.13 -38.13 13.42
C TRP A 24 -10.16 -37.42 12.56
N ASN A 25 -11.40 -37.29 13.08
CA ASN A 25 -12.40 -36.38 12.50
C ASN A 25 -12.10 -34.91 12.88
N LYS A 26 -12.83 -33.95 12.30
CA LYS A 26 -12.57 -32.50 12.46
C LYS A 26 -12.65 -32.00 13.92
N THR A 27 -13.32 -32.73 14.80
CA THR A 27 -13.55 -32.33 16.19
C THR A 27 -13.28 -33.50 17.15
N ALA A 28 -12.32 -34.35 16.81
CA ALA A 28 -12.05 -35.58 17.56
C ALA A 28 -11.59 -35.25 18.99
N ALA A 29 -12.11 -35.96 19.99
CA ALA A 29 -11.71 -35.78 21.38
C ALA A 29 -10.19 -35.99 21.58
N SER A 30 -9.60 -36.92 20.84
CA SER A 30 -8.14 -37.14 20.81
C SER A 30 -7.38 -35.90 20.35
N TRP A 31 -7.93 -35.13 19.40
CA TRP A 31 -7.31 -33.90 18.92
C TRP A 31 -7.50 -32.74 19.91
N CYS A 32 -8.69 -32.60 20.48
CA CYS A 32 -8.93 -31.64 21.58
C CYS A 32 -7.93 -31.84 22.72
N ASN A 33 -7.74 -33.09 23.16
CA ASN A 33 -6.82 -33.42 24.24
C ASN A 33 -5.35 -33.16 23.85
N ALA A 34 -4.95 -33.53 22.62
CA ALA A 34 -3.59 -33.32 22.14
C ALA A 34 -3.22 -31.83 21.99
N ALA A 35 -4.18 -30.99 21.61
CA ALA A 35 -3.99 -29.55 21.45
C ALA A 35 -4.40 -28.72 22.69
N ALA A 36 -4.66 -29.39 23.83
CA ALA A 36 -5.12 -28.77 25.07
C ALA A 36 -6.28 -27.77 24.88
N THR A 37 -7.25 -28.10 24.03
CA THR A 37 -8.32 -27.18 23.62
C THR A 37 -9.70 -27.85 23.63
N ALA A 38 -10.75 -27.03 23.53
CA ALA A 38 -12.13 -27.49 23.51
C ALA A 38 -12.65 -27.72 22.09
N GLU A 39 -13.69 -28.56 21.95
CA GLU A 39 -14.36 -28.84 20.67
C GLU A 39 -14.86 -27.56 19.97
N ALA A 40 -15.34 -26.59 20.76
CA ALA A 40 -15.78 -25.29 20.26
C ALA A 40 -14.64 -24.51 19.59
N THR A 41 -13.40 -24.64 20.07
CA THR A 41 -12.22 -24.00 19.48
C THR A 41 -11.83 -24.65 18.17
N LEU A 42 -11.86 -25.99 18.07
CA LEU A 42 -11.66 -26.69 16.79
C LEU A 42 -12.74 -26.30 15.77
N LYS A 43 -14.00 -26.19 16.18
CA LYS A 43 -15.08 -25.69 15.31
C LYS A 43 -14.80 -24.27 14.82
N ARG A 44 -14.26 -23.38 15.66
CA ARG A 44 -13.85 -22.02 15.26
C ARG A 44 -12.68 -22.05 14.29
N PHE A 45 -11.67 -22.87 14.56
CA PHE A 45 -10.52 -23.09 13.67
C PHE A 45 -10.97 -23.50 12.26
N TRP A 46 -11.83 -24.52 12.16
CA TRP A 46 -12.36 -25.01 10.87
C TRP A 46 -13.26 -24.01 10.12
N ARG A 47 -13.84 -23.06 10.85
CA ARG A 47 -14.65 -21.97 10.28
C ARG A 47 -13.80 -20.76 9.88
N GLY A 48 -12.47 -20.81 10.04
CA GLY A 48 -11.60 -19.67 9.79
C GLY A 48 -11.87 -18.50 10.74
N LEU A 49 -12.36 -18.76 11.95
CA LEU A 49 -12.60 -17.71 12.95
C LEU A 49 -11.33 -17.47 13.79
N PRO A 50 -11.08 -16.23 14.23
CA PRO A 50 -9.95 -15.92 15.11
C PRO A 50 -9.98 -16.74 16.40
N ILE A 51 -8.83 -17.29 16.77
CA ILE A 51 -8.53 -18.00 18.02
C ILE A 51 -7.17 -17.52 18.56
N LEU A 52 -6.88 -17.75 19.83
CA LEU A 52 -5.61 -17.33 20.44
C LEU A 52 -4.42 -17.97 19.73
N ARG A 53 -3.35 -17.20 19.50
CA ARG A 53 -2.11 -17.65 18.83
C ARG A 53 -1.59 -18.96 19.41
N ASP A 54 -1.41 -19.05 20.72
CA ASP A 54 -0.87 -20.26 21.35
C ASP A 54 -1.76 -21.48 21.07
N THR A 55 -3.08 -21.31 21.16
CA THR A 55 -4.03 -22.37 20.84
C THR A 55 -4.01 -22.75 19.35
N PHE A 56 -3.76 -21.81 18.46
CA PHE A 56 -3.60 -22.05 17.03
C PHE A 56 -2.38 -22.92 16.74
N ILE A 57 -1.25 -22.60 17.37
CA ILE A 57 0.01 -23.34 17.25
C ILE A 57 -0.18 -24.78 17.77
N GLU A 58 -0.79 -24.95 18.94
CA GLU A 58 -1.05 -26.27 19.53
C GLU A 58 -1.98 -27.13 18.66
N ILE A 59 -3.00 -26.53 18.03
CA ILE A 59 -3.89 -27.24 17.09
C ILE A 59 -3.11 -27.80 15.89
N CYS A 60 -2.18 -27.02 15.33
CA CYS A 60 -1.34 -27.44 14.20
C CYS A 60 -0.31 -28.50 14.62
N ALA A 61 0.36 -28.27 15.75
CA ALA A 61 1.36 -29.19 16.29
C ALA A 61 0.76 -30.57 16.61
N ALA A 62 -0.47 -30.62 17.13
CA ALA A 62 -1.16 -31.86 17.48
C ALA A 62 -1.38 -32.79 16.27
N VAL A 63 -1.49 -32.26 15.05
CA VAL A 63 -1.59 -33.07 13.82
C VAL A 63 -0.24 -33.34 13.16
N GLY A 64 0.85 -32.78 13.69
CA GLY A 64 2.21 -32.94 13.17
C GLY A 64 2.61 -31.86 12.17
N VAL A 65 1.93 -30.70 12.16
CA VAL A 65 2.30 -29.54 11.35
C VAL A 65 3.04 -28.55 12.25
N THR A 66 4.36 -28.42 12.04
CA THR A 66 5.22 -27.53 12.85
C THR A 66 5.31 -26.11 12.29
N ASP A 67 5.15 -25.97 10.97
CA ASP A 67 5.09 -24.68 10.29
C ASP A 67 3.66 -24.13 10.31
N TRP A 68 3.28 -23.58 11.47
CA TRP A 68 1.95 -23.00 11.67
C TRP A 68 1.78 -21.67 10.92
N GLU A 69 2.87 -20.99 10.56
CA GLU A 69 2.84 -19.71 9.82
C GLU A 69 2.28 -19.91 8.41
N ALA A 70 2.65 -21.02 7.75
CA ALA A 70 2.06 -21.43 6.47
C ALA A 70 0.55 -21.79 6.56
N ILE A 71 0.03 -22.06 7.76
CA ILE A 71 -1.39 -22.37 8.00
C ILE A 71 -2.19 -21.10 8.32
N ALA A 72 -1.56 -20.12 8.96
CA ALA A 72 -2.20 -18.88 9.33
C ALA A 72 -2.61 -18.08 8.09
N ALA A 73 -3.78 -17.46 8.15
CA ALA A 73 -4.18 -16.46 7.18
C ALA A 73 -3.29 -15.23 7.36
N SER A 74 -2.71 -14.76 6.26
CA SER A 74 -1.96 -13.50 6.26
C SER A 74 -2.88 -12.32 6.62
N GLU A 75 -2.34 -11.27 7.24
CA GLU A 75 -3.08 -10.01 7.49
C GLU A 75 -3.74 -9.43 6.22
N LEU A 76 -3.23 -9.78 5.03
CA LEU A 76 -3.81 -9.43 3.73
C LEU A 76 -5.04 -10.28 3.37
N ASP A 77 -5.08 -11.56 3.76
CA ASP A 77 -6.26 -12.43 3.56
C ASP A 77 -7.42 -12.04 4.50
N LEU A 78 -7.08 -11.51 5.69
CA LEU A 78 -8.02 -11.02 6.69
C LEU A 78 -8.91 -9.87 6.21
N THR A 79 -8.40 -9.06 5.28
CA THR A 79 -9.02 -7.79 4.88
C THR A 79 -9.73 -7.86 3.53
N MET A 80 -9.41 -8.83 2.66
CA MET A 80 -9.79 -8.69 1.25
C MET A 80 -11.02 -9.44 0.76
N GLU A 81 -11.38 -10.60 1.31
CA GLU A 81 -12.55 -11.35 0.80
C GLU A 81 -13.90 -10.68 1.12
N HIS A 82 -13.99 -9.96 2.24
CA HIS A 82 -15.24 -9.32 2.66
C HIS A 82 -15.43 -7.90 2.11
N TRP A 83 -14.39 -7.28 1.55
CA TRP A 83 -14.43 -5.88 1.09
C TRP A 83 -14.21 -5.70 -0.42
N TRP A 84 -13.98 -6.78 -1.18
CA TRP A 84 -13.82 -6.70 -2.63
C TRP A 84 -15.17 -6.64 -3.36
N ALA A 85 -15.51 -5.47 -3.93
CA ALA A 85 -16.69 -5.26 -4.75
C ALA A 85 -16.33 -4.83 -6.18
N GLY A 86 -16.82 -5.57 -7.19
CA GLY A 86 -16.71 -5.19 -8.60
C GLY A 86 -15.42 -5.63 -9.32
N ARG A 87 -15.15 -5.03 -10.49
CA ARG A 87 -13.96 -5.23 -11.36
C ARG A 87 -13.65 -6.67 -11.82
N ARG A 88 -14.63 -7.57 -11.79
CA ARG A 88 -14.46 -8.97 -12.23
C ARG A 88 -14.02 -9.12 -13.69
N ALA A 89 -14.52 -8.26 -14.59
CA ALA A 89 -14.09 -8.25 -15.99
C ALA A 89 -12.60 -7.89 -16.11
N LEU A 90 -12.20 -6.77 -15.49
CA LEU A 90 -10.81 -6.33 -15.47
C LEU A 90 -9.86 -7.37 -14.86
N LEU A 91 -10.24 -8.01 -13.75
CA LEU A 91 -9.47 -9.09 -13.15
C LEU A 91 -9.25 -10.23 -14.14
N ARG A 92 -10.34 -10.72 -14.77
CA ARG A 92 -10.25 -11.79 -15.76
C ARG A 92 -9.35 -11.42 -16.95
N ASP A 93 -9.47 -10.20 -17.45
CA ASP A 93 -8.67 -9.73 -18.59
C ASP A 93 -7.19 -9.63 -18.21
N LEU A 94 -6.87 -9.06 -17.04
CA LEU A 94 -5.50 -8.96 -16.53
C LEU A 94 -4.92 -10.35 -16.24
N THR A 95 -5.70 -11.26 -15.65
CA THR A 95 -5.27 -12.63 -15.39
C THR A 95 -4.93 -13.35 -16.69
N ALA A 96 -5.75 -13.20 -17.74
CA ALA A 96 -5.46 -13.78 -19.05
C ALA A 96 -4.17 -13.23 -19.67
N VAL A 97 -3.91 -11.92 -19.55
CA VAL A 97 -2.67 -11.29 -20.03
C VAL A 97 -1.45 -11.81 -19.26
N LEU A 98 -1.56 -11.90 -17.94
CA LEU A 98 -0.48 -12.37 -17.06
C LEU A 98 -0.17 -13.86 -17.26
N GLN A 99 -1.16 -14.68 -17.64
CA GLN A 99 -0.96 -16.11 -17.93
C GLN A 99 -0.20 -16.36 -19.23
N GLY A 100 -0.11 -15.35 -20.11
CA GLY A 100 0.70 -15.38 -21.32
C GLY A 100 2.17 -15.05 -21.05
N ASP A 101 2.76 -14.26 -21.96
CA ASP A 101 4.18 -13.87 -21.91
C ASP A 101 4.44 -12.58 -21.10
N CYS A 102 3.41 -12.06 -20.43
CA CYS A 102 3.59 -10.92 -19.56
C CYS A 102 4.41 -11.32 -18.31
N ARG A 103 5.48 -10.56 -18.03
CA ARG A 103 6.34 -10.75 -16.85
C ARG A 103 6.42 -9.52 -15.96
N LEU A 104 5.85 -8.41 -16.42
CA LEU A 104 5.82 -7.14 -15.70
C LEU A 104 4.46 -6.47 -15.93
N LEU A 105 3.72 -6.26 -14.84
CA LEU A 105 2.49 -5.49 -14.84
C LEU A 105 2.69 -4.23 -14.00
N VAL A 106 2.43 -3.08 -14.60
CA VAL A 106 2.46 -1.79 -13.91
C VAL A 106 1.03 -1.28 -13.77
N ILE A 107 0.56 -1.20 -12.53
CA ILE A 107 -0.77 -0.67 -12.22
C ILE A 107 -0.63 0.82 -11.86
N THR A 108 -1.12 1.68 -12.73
CA THR A 108 -1.11 3.14 -12.53
C THR A 108 -2.50 3.65 -12.17
N GLY A 109 -2.57 4.86 -11.60
CA GLY A 109 -3.83 5.51 -11.27
C GLY A 109 -3.74 6.36 -10.01
N ILE A 110 -4.74 7.21 -9.79
CA ILE A 110 -4.82 8.11 -8.63
C ILE A 110 -4.95 7.34 -7.31
N THR A 111 -4.57 7.98 -6.20
CA THR A 111 -4.64 7.42 -4.85
C THR A 111 -6.08 7.02 -4.50
N GLY A 112 -6.26 5.96 -3.69
CA GLY A 112 -7.59 5.55 -3.23
C GLY A 112 -8.42 4.70 -4.20
N LEU A 113 -8.04 4.57 -5.48
CA LEU A 113 -8.76 3.70 -6.45
C LEU A 113 -8.57 2.19 -6.26
N GLY A 114 -7.96 1.75 -5.15
CA GLY A 114 -7.76 0.33 -4.87
C GLY A 114 -6.74 -0.37 -5.79
N LYS A 115 -5.64 0.30 -6.16
CA LYS A 115 -4.54 -0.30 -6.94
C LYS A 115 -3.84 -1.43 -6.18
N THR A 116 -3.47 -1.15 -4.92
CA THR A 116 -2.94 -2.14 -3.97
C THR A 116 -3.89 -3.31 -3.81
N ALA A 117 -5.19 -3.02 -3.61
CA ALA A 117 -6.22 -4.05 -3.52
C ALA A 117 -6.33 -4.88 -4.82
N LEU A 118 -6.22 -4.25 -5.99
CA LEU A 118 -6.22 -4.97 -7.28
C LEU A 118 -4.98 -5.86 -7.44
N GLY A 119 -3.79 -5.36 -7.11
CA GLY A 119 -2.54 -6.13 -7.16
C GLY A 119 -2.59 -7.34 -6.21
N ASN A 120 -3.03 -7.12 -4.97
CA ASN A 120 -3.20 -8.20 -3.99
C ASN A 120 -4.22 -9.24 -4.47
N ARG A 121 -5.33 -8.82 -5.09
CA ARG A 121 -6.37 -9.73 -5.59
C ARG A 121 -5.88 -10.56 -6.77
N LEU A 122 -5.16 -9.94 -7.71
CA LEU A 122 -4.52 -10.64 -8.82
C LEU A 122 -3.54 -11.70 -8.32
N ALA A 123 -2.75 -11.38 -7.29
CA ALA A 123 -1.81 -12.34 -6.69
C ALA A 123 -2.53 -13.57 -6.10
N VAL A 124 -3.69 -13.36 -5.46
CA VAL A 124 -4.53 -14.46 -4.95
C VAL A 124 -5.11 -15.28 -6.09
N ASP A 125 -5.64 -14.63 -7.13
CA ASP A 125 -6.24 -15.32 -8.28
C ASP A 125 -5.21 -16.06 -9.15
N PHE A 126 -3.92 -15.69 -9.08
CA PHE A 126 -2.82 -16.36 -9.79
C PHE A 126 -2.46 -17.73 -9.20
N GLY A 127 -2.54 -17.87 -7.88
CA GLY A 127 -2.38 -19.14 -7.17
C GLY A 127 -1.10 -19.93 -7.48
N ASP A 128 -1.13 -21.22 -7.14
CA ASP A 128 -0.06 -22.17 -7.42
C ASP A 128 0.23 -22.26 -8.94
N PRO A 129 1.50 -22.40 -9.38
CA PRO A 129 2.69 -22.71 -8.59
C PRO A 129 3.48 -21.48 -8.10
N TRP A 130 2.92 -20.26 -8.19
CA TRP A 130 3.66 -19.03 -7.95
C TRP A 130 3.88 -18.78 -6.46
N GLN A 131 5.14 -18.75 -6.03
CA GLN A 131 5.49 -18.27 -4.70
C GLN A 131 5.30 -16.75 -4.65
N LYS A 132 4.45 -16.29 -3.74
CA LYS A 132 4.12 -14.88 -3.60
C LYS A 132 5.08 -14.22 -2.63
N ASP A 133 5.72 -13.15 -3.08
CA ASP A 133 6.49 -12.27 -2.22
C ASP A 133 6.28 -10.82 -2.60
N GLY A 134 6.71 -9.92 -1.72
CA GLY A 134 6.54 -8.52 -2.00
C GLY A 134 7.24 -7.62 -1.01
N VAL A 135 7.28 -6.35 -1.37
CA VAL A 135 7.85 -5.32 -0.53
C VAL A 135 6.89 -4.15 -0.48
N ASN A 136 6.50 -3.79 0.75
CA ASN A 136 5.73 -2.59 0.98
C ASN A 136 6.69 -1.43 1.28
N PHE A 137 6.88 -0.52 0.34
CA PHE A 137 7.80 0.60 0.51
C PHE A 137 7.32 1.63 1.54
N ASP A 138 6.01 1.66 1.85
CA ASP A 138 5.48 2.50 2.92
C ASP A 138 5.69 1.90 4.31
N ALA A 139 6.11 0.64 4.41
CA ALA A 139 6.45 0.00 5.70
C ALA A 139 7.79 0.47 6.27
N TYR A 140 8.58 1.24 5.50
CA TYR A 140 9.88 1.75 5.92
C TYR A 140 9.85 3.26 6.08
N GLU A 141 10.49 3.76 7.15
CA GLU A 141 10.70 5.20 7.34
C GLU A 141 11.55 5.82 6.22
N GLN A 142 12.47 5.03 5.64
CA GLN A 142 13.28 5.41 4.49
C GLN A 142 13.17 4.37 3.38
N PRO A 143 13.30 4.75 2.09
CA PRO A 143 13.26 3.81 0.99
C PRO A 143 14.26 2.66 1.20
N PRO A 144 13.81 1.39 1.20
CA PRO A 144 14.70 0.27 1.46
C PRO A 144 15.76 0.16 0.36
N THR A 145 16.97 -0.21 0.74
CA THR A 145 18.05 -0.45 -0.22
C THR A 145 17.83 -1.77 -0.95
N PHE A 146 18.49 -1.94 -2.10
CA PHE A 146 18.48 -3.23 -2.81
C PHE A 146 18.88 -4.39 -1.89
N VAL A 147 19.93 -4.23 -1.08
CA VAL A 147 20.42 -5.27 -0.16
C VAL A 147 19.35 -5.64 0.86
N THR A 148 18.65 -4.65 1.42
CA THR A 148 17.55 -4.87 2.37
C THR A 148 16.43 -5.71 1.75
N VAL A 149 15.94 -5.31 0.58
CA VAL A 149 14.82 -6.00 -0.09
C VAL A 149 15.21 -7.41 -0.53
N ALA A 150 16.37 -7.56 -1.18
CA ALA A 150 16.82 -8.85 -1.67
C ALA A 150 17.14 -9.82 -0.52
N THR A 151 17.67 -9.34 0.61
CA THR A 151 17.87 -10.16 1.80
C THR A 151 16.55 -10.65 2.38
N GLN A 152 15.56 -9.77 2.48
CA GLN A 152 14.23 -10.12 2.97
C GLN A 152 13.57 -11.20 2.11
N TRP A 153 13.60 -11.06 0.78
CA TRP A 153 13.04 -12.06 -0.13
C TRP A 153 13.78 -13.40 -0.05
N LEU A 154 15.11 -13.38 0.01
CA LEU A 154 15.87 -14.63 0.17
C LEU A 154 15.58 -15.31 1.51
N GLN A 155 15.37 -14.54 2.59
CA GLN A 155 14.96 -15.05 3.89
C GLN A 155 13.56 -15.66 3.88
N SER A 156 12.57 -15.02 3.24
CA SER A 156 11.22 -15.58 3.11
C SER A 156 11.19 -16.86 2.28
N TRP A 157 12.17 -17.04 1.38
CA TRP A 157 12.37 -18.27 0.62
C TRP A 157 13.27 -19.30 1.34
N HIS A 158 13.52 -19.11 2.64
CA HIS A 158 14.33 -20.00 3.48
C HIS A 158 15.81 -20.15 3.02
N GLU A 159 16.34 -19.17 2.30
CA GLU A 159 17.71 -19.13 1.79
C GLU A 159 18.45 -17.87 2.27
N ALA A 160 18.57 -17.69 3.58
CA ALA A 160 19.19 -16.49 4.14
C ALA A 160 20.61 -16.24 3.56
N PRO A 161 20.88 -15.04 3.00
CA PRO A 161 22.17 -14.75 2.40
C PRO A 161 23.26 -14.61 3.47
N THR A 162 24.47 -15.06 3.14
CA THR A 162 25.66 -14.96 3.99
C THR A 162 26.08 -13.51 4.21
N THR A 163 26.88 -13.26 5.26
CA THR A 163 27.42 -11.93 5.56
C THR A 163 28.25 -11.37 4.40
N GLU A 164 28.97 -12.22 3.67
CA GLU A 164 29.75 -11.82 2.48
C GLU A 164 28.85 -11.36 1.34
N GLU A 165 27.75 -12.07 1.08
CA GLU A 165 26.76 -11.69 0.08
C GLU A 165 26.03 -10.38 0.44
N GLN A 166 25.75 -10.15 1.73
CA GLN A 166 25.13 -8.89 2.18
C GLN A 166 26.07 -7.69 2.02
N GLN A 167 27.39 -7.89 2.10
CA GLN A 167 28.40 -6.86 1.87
C GLN A 167 28.67 -6.64 0.36
N ASN A 168 28.24 -7.55 -0.51
CA ASN A 168 28.46 -7.49 -1.94
C ASN A 168 27.12 -7.49 -2.73
N PRO A 169 26.55 -6.31 -3.04
CA PRO A 169 25.28 -6.19 -3.76
C PRO A 169 25.25 -6.92 -5.10
N GLU A 170 26.40 -7.03 -5.78
CA GLU A 170 26.50 -7.73 -7.06
C GLU A 170 26.35 -9.24 -6.90
N MET A 171 26.93 -9.84 -5.85
CA MET A 171 26.72 -11.27 -5.54
C MET A 171 25.26 -11.53 -5.19
N LEU A 172 24.67 -10.68 -4.35
CA LEU A 172 23.26 -10.77 -3.98
C LEU A 172 22.33 -10.68 -5.20
N ARG A 173 22.63 -9.79 -6.15
CA ARG A 173 21.92 -9.68 -7.44
C ARG A 173 22.02 -10.96 -8.25
N HIS A 174 23.21 -11.53 -8.40
CA HIS A 174 23.40 -12.78 -9.14
C HIS A 174 22.63 -13.93 -8.51
N ARG A 175 22.66 -14.04 -7.17
CA ARG A 175 21.90 -15.06 -6.43
C ARG A 175 20.40 -14.91 -6.65
N LEU A 176 19.87 -13.69 -6.49
CA LEU A 176 18.45 -13.41 -6.68
C LEU A 176 17.99 -13.76 -8.11
N ILE A 177 18.76 -13.35 -9.14
CA ILE A 177 18.44 -13.67 -10.54
C ILE A 177 18.46 -15.19 -10.79
N GLN A 178 19.43 -15.92 -10.22
CA GLN A 178 19.48 -17.37 -10.34
C GLN A 178 18.23 -18.02 -9.76
N LYS A 179 17.80 -17.60 -8.56
CA LYS A 179 16.60 -18.14 -7.91
C LYS A 179 15.32 -17.84 -8.71
N LEU A 180 15.15 -16.59 -9.16
CA LEU A 180 14.01 -16.17 -9.98
C LEU A 180 13.94 -16.86 -11.36
N LYS A 181 15.04 -17.44 -11.84
CA LYS A 181 15.06 -18.25 -13.07
C LYS A 181 14.66 -19.70 -12.86
N GLN A 182 14.78 -20.21 -11.63
CA GLN A 182 14.56 -21.62 -11.31
C GLN A 182 13.11 -21.88 -10.89
N GLU A 183 12.49 -20.93 -10.19
CA GLU A 183 11.14 -21.06 -9.64
C GLU A 183 10.26 -19.86 -10.05
N PRO A 184 8.94 -20.06 -10.25
CA PRO A 184 8.02 -18.98 -10.58
C PRO A 184 7.68 -18.16 -9.34
N TYR A 185 8.02 -16.87 -9.37
CA TYR A 185 7.74 -15.93 -8.30
C TYR A 185 6.79 -14.82 -8.74
N TRP A 186 5.80 -14.54 -7.90
CA TRP A 186 5.01 -13.32 -7.98
C TRP A 186 5.62 -12.30 -7.04
N LEU A 187 6.32 -11.30 -7.60
CA LEU A 187 6.93 -10.23 -6.82
C LEU A 187 6.07 -8.96 -6.92
N GLN A 188 5.49 -8.54 -5.80
CA GLN A 188 4.73 -7.30 -5.73
C GLN A 188 5.54 -6.18 -5.07
N ILE A 189 5.72 -5.07 -5.77
CA ILE A 189 6.38 -3.87 -5.25
C ILE A 189 5.33 -2.77 -5.12
N ASP A 190 5.02 -2.35 -3.90
CA ASP A 190 3.91 -1.42 -3.66
C ASP A 190 4.18 -0.48 -2.47
N PRO A 191 3.84 0.82 -2.53
CA PRO A 191 3.79 1.62 -3.73
C PRO A 191 5.21 1.87 -4.27
N LEU A 192 5.44 1.62 -5.56
CA LEU A 192 6.65 2.06 -6.23
C LEU A 192 6.61 3.59 -6.39
N LYS A 193 7.08 4.32 -5.38
CA LYS A 193 7.23 5.78 -5.42
C LYS A 193 8.41 6.15 -6.31
N ILE A 194 8.28 6.04 -7.63
CA ILE A 194 9.37 6.32 -8.59
C ILE A 194 10.06 7.68 -8.29
N HIS A 195 9.29 8.68 -7.81
CA HIS A 195 9.78 9.98 -7.36
C HIS A 195 10.72 9.94 -6.13
N ALA A 196 10.66 8.89 -5.31
CA ALA A 196 11.52 8.67 -4.14
C ALA A 196 12.85 7.97 -4.48
N TYR A 197 12.98 7.31 -5.63
CA TYR A 197 14.09 6.40 -5.92
C TYR A 197 15.31 7.01 -6.61
N THR A 198 15.30 8.29 -6.98
CA THR A 198 16.56 9.00 -7.22
C THR A 198 16.50 10.40 -6.65
N ARG A 199 17.51 10.81 -5.87
CA ARG A 199 17.73 12.23 -5.50
C ARG A 199 17.66 13.13 -6.73
N THR A 200 18.09 12.60 -7.88
CA THR A 200 18.04 13.28 -9.18
C THR A 200 16.61 13.47 -9.67
N LEU A 201 15.76 12.44 -9.70
CA LEU A 201 14.36 12.59 -10.11
C LEU A 201 13.56 13.41 -9.08
N ALA A 202 13.77 13.19 -7.79
CA ALA A 202 13.19 14.01 -6.73
C ALA A 202 13.55 15.48 -6.93
N ARG A 203 14.83 15.81 -7.15
CA ARG A 203 15.29 17.17 -7.48
C ARG A 203 14.70 17.68 -8.78
N GLN A 204 14.58 16.86 -9.82
CA GLN A 204 14.02 17.29 -11.11
C GLN A 204 12.51 17.55 -11.02
N VAL A 205 11.76 16.72 -10.30
CA VAL A 205 10.34 16.92 -10.05
C VAL A 205 10.15 18.13 -9.14
N GLN A 206 10.90 18.23 -8.03
CA GLN A 206 10.88 19.40 -7.15
C GLN A 206 11.23 20.68 -7.93
N ALA A 207 12.28 20.69 -8.75
CA ALA A 207 12.63 21.84 -9.58
C ALA A 207 11.57 22.21 -10.63
N ARG A 208 10.81 21.23 -11.14
CA ARG A 208 9.66 21.50 -12.02
C ARG A 208 8.48 22.08 -11.24
N VAL A 209 8.21 21.58 -10.04
CA VAL A 209 7.20 22.12 -9.14
C VAL A 209 7.58 23.55 -8.73
N GLU A 210 8.83 23.80 -8.34
CA GLU A 210 9.35 25.14 -8.04
C GLU A 210 9.12 26.10 -9.21
N LYS A 211 9.48 25.71 -10.43
CA LYS A 211 9.22 26.50 -11.64
C LYS A 211 7.73 26.71 -11.93
N ALA A 212 6.86 25.80 -11.48
CA ALA A 212 5.41 25.98 -11.57
C ALA A 212 4.95 27.03 -10.55
N PHE A 213 5.48 27.02 -9.32
CA PHE A 213 5.22 28.04 -8.30
C PHE A 213 5.72 29.43 -8.72
N GLU A 214 6.92 29.53 -9.30
CA GLU A 214 7.45 30.79 -9.82
C GLU A 214 6.55 31.37 -10.93
N ARG A 215 6.09 30.52 -11.85
CA ARG A 215 5.15 30.92 -12.90
C ARG A 215 3.79 31.31 -12.33
N LEU A 216 3.28 30.53 -11.38
CA LEU A 216 2.02 30.83 -10.70
C LEU A 216 2.09 32.18 -9.99
N ARG A 217 3.18 32.46 -9.26
CA ARG A 217 3.40 33.74 -8.58
C ARG A 217 3.38 34.92 -9.54
N ARG A 218 3.91 34.76 -10.76
CA ARG A 218 3.99 35.82 -11.76
C ARG A 218 2.67 35.99 -12.53
N ASP A 219 2.06 34.88 -12.94
CA ASP A 219 0.99 34.87 -13.94
C ASP A 219 -0.41 34.75 -13.30
N ALA A 220 -0.51 34.28 -12.05
CA ALA A 220 -1.76 34.10 -11.30
C ALA A 220 -1.48 34.19 -9.78
N PHE A 221 -1.18 35.40 -9.30
CA PHE A 221 -0.72 35.62 -7.92
C PHE A 221 -1.74 35.17 -6.86
N ASP A 222 -3.03 35.38 -7.09
CA ASP A 222 -4.13 34.96 -6.20
C ASP A 222 -4.11 33.44 -5.99
N ALA A 223 -3.90 32.68 -7.06
CA ALA A 223 -3.78 31.22 -7.02
C ALA A 223 -2.52 30.79 -6.25
N TYR A 224 -1.42 31.52 -6.42
CA TYR A 224 -0.18 31.29 -5.68
C TYR A 224 -0.35 31.52 -4.17
N VAL A 225 -1.02 32.61 -3.78
CA VAL A 225 -1.32 32.89 -2.36
C VAL A 225 -2.21 31.80 -1.78
N LEU A 226 -3.30 31.48 -2.48
CA LEU A 226 -4.23 30.42 -2.08
C LEU A 226 -3.51 29.09 -1.85
N LEU A 227 -2.69 28.67 -2.81
CA LEU A 227 -1.91 27.43 -2.76
C LEU A 227 -0.92 27.39 -1.59
N CYS A 228 -0.32 28.53 -1.23
CA CYS A 228 0.60 28.63 -0.10
C CYS A 228 -0.15 28.56 1.24
N GLN A 229 -1.26 29.27 1.39
CA GLN A 229 -1.99 29.35 2.66
C GLN A 229 -2.65 28.01 3.03
N VAL A 230 -3.23 27.32 2.06
CA VAL A 230 -3.87 26.01 2.28
C VAL A 230 -2.86 24.88 2.57
N ALA A 231 -1.57 25.09 2.31
CA ALA A 231 -0.54 24.07 2.52
C ALA A 231 -0.34 23.66 3.99
N ILE A 232 -0.84 24.48 4.93
CA ILE A 232 -0.84 24.18 6.35
C ILE A 232 -1.68 22.91 6.62
N TYR A 233 -2.81 22.78 5.93
CA TYR A 233 -3.77 21.69 6.11
C TYR A 233 -3.27 20.40 5.44
N ARG A 234 -3.54 19.28 6.10
CA ARG A 234 -3.10 17.93 5.66
C ARG A 234 -4.24 17.10 5.08
N GLU A 235 -5.47 17.48 5.39
CA GLU A 235 -6.67 16.72 5.06
C GLU A 235 -7.38 17.33 3.85
N PRO A 236 -8.16 16.55 3.10
CA PRO A 236 -9.07 17.08 2.08
C PRO A 236 -10.12 17.98 2.73
N VAL A 237 -10.24 19.20 2.23
CA VAL A 237 -11.17 20.23 2.74
C VAL A 237 -12.03 20.77 1.59
N SER A 238 -13.18 21.37 1.90
CA SER A 238 -14.12 21.86 0.88
C SER A 238 -13.53 23.01 0.05
N GLU A 239 -14.04 23.19 -1.17
CA GLU A 239 -13.71 24.34 -2.02
C GLU A 239 -14.01 25.69 -1.33
N THR A 240 -15.12 25.77 -0.61
CA THR A 240 -15.48 26.95 0.18
C THR A 240 -14.44 27.30 1.23
N PHE A 241 -13.83 26.29 1.86
CA PHE A 241 -12.75 26.47 2.83
C PHE A 241 -11.45 26.94 2.16
N TRP A 242 -11.16 26.49 0.94
CA TRP A 242 -10.03 27.04 0.18
C TRP A 242 -10.25 28.54 -0.08
N LEU A 243 -11.40 28.90 -0.63
CA LEU A 243 -11.70 30.28 -1.00
C LEU A 243 -11.75 31.22 0.23
N SER A 244 -12.10 30.73 1.42
CA SER A 244 -12.12 31.57 2.63
C SER A 244 -10.75 32.18 2.96
N HIS A 245 -9.65 31.54 2.57
CA HIS A 245 -8.30 32.08 2.75
C HIS A 245 -8.02 33.36 1.95
N LEU A 246 -8.66 33.52 0.79
CA LEU A 246 -8.59 34.78 0.03
C LEU A 246 -9.60 35.80 0.54
N GLN A 247 -10.74 35.32 1.06
CA GLN A 247 -11.78 36.19 1.63
C GLN A 247 -11.32 36.93 2.88
N ASP A 248 -10.29 36.43 3.58
CA ASP A 248 -9.63 37.13 4.69
C ASP A 248 -8.98 38.46 4.27
N TYR A 249 -8.77 38.69 2.97
CA TYR A 249 -8.18 39.92 2.41
C TYR A 249 -9.08 40.54 1.35
N PRO A 250 -10.29 41.01 1.71
CA PRO A 250 -11.31 41.44 0.77
C PRO A 250 -10.95 42.75 0.04
N TRP A 251 -10.01 43.52 0.58
CA TRP A 251 -9.45 44.72 -0.06
C TRP A 251 -8.45 44.43 -1.18
N TYR A 252 -8.00 43.17 -1.31
CA TYR A 252 -6.99 42.78 -2.30
C TYR A 252 -7.51 41.71 -3.27
N PHE A 253 -8.28 40.74 -2.81
CA PHE A 253 -8.82 39.67 -3.65
C PHE A 253 -10.31 39.88 -3.98
N GLU A 254 -10.56 40.40 -5.18
CA GLU A 254 -11.92 40.57 -5.72
C GLU A 254 -12.63 39.21 -5.87
N PRO A 255 -13.93 39.08 -5.52
CA PRO A 255 -14.65 37.81 -5.58
C PRO A 255 -14.57 37.09 -6.94
N ALA A 256 -14.66 37.85 -8.04
CA ALA A 256 -14.55 37.30 -9.40
C ALA A 256 -13.18 36.69 -9.73
N ARG A 257 -12.12 37.04 -8.98
CA ARG A 257 -10.77 36.48 -9.16
C ARG A 257 -10.50 35.27 -8.28
N GLN A 258 -11.28 35.09 -7.21
CA GLN A 258 -11.10 33.98 -6.26
C GLN A 258 -11.40 32.61 -6.91
N GLU A 259 -12.51 32.52 -7.66
CA GLU A 259 -12.84 31.31 -8.44
C GLU A 259 -11.79 31.05 -9.53
N ALA A 260 -11.39 32.10 -10.27
CA ALA A 260 -10.32 32.00 -11.26
C ALA A 260 -8.98 31.54 -10.67
N ALA A 261 -8.71 31.87 -9.40
CA ALA A 261 -7.54 31.41 -8.66
C ALA A 261 -7.57 29.89 -8.46
N LEU A 262 -8.72 29.35 -8.06
CA LEU A 262 -8.88 27.92 -7.85
C LEU A 262 -8.84 27.14 -9.17
N ASP A 263 -9.52 27.64 -10.20
CA ASP A 263 -9.48 27.06 -11.54
C ASP A 263 -8.06 27.06 -12.10
N ALA A 264 -7.30 28.13 -11.88
CA ALA A 264 -5.89 28.19 -12.25
C ALA A 264 -5.05 27.09 -11.58
N LEU A 265 -5.38 26.65 -10.37
CA LEU A 265 -4.73 25.53 -9.69
C LEU A 265 -5.15 24.17 -10.25
N ARG A 266 -6.43 24.00 -10.57
CA ARG A 266 -6.99 22.80 -11.22
C ARG A 266 -6.35 22.57 -12.60
N ASP A 267 -6.36 23.60 -13.44
CA ASP A 267 -5.81 23.56 -14.81
C ASP A 267 -4.31 23.19 -14.83
N ARG A 268 -3.59 23.58 -13.78
CA ARG A 268 -2.15 23.32 -13.62
C ARG A 268 -1.86 22.03 -12.87
N TYR A 269 -2.88 21.23 -12.53
CA TYR A 269 -2.76 19.99 -11.77
C TYR A 269 -2.02 20.16 -10.43
N LEU A 270 -2.21 21.31 -9.77
CA LEU A 270 -1.58 21.61 -8.49
C LEU A 270 -2.42 21.17 -7.28
N VAL A 271 -3.66 20.75 -7.52
CA VAL A 271 -4.64 20.33 -6.51
C VAL A 271 -5.23 18.97 -6.93
N GLU A 272 -5.47 18.11 -5.95
CA GLU A 272 -6.16 16.83 -6.14
C GLU A 272 -7.61 16.96 -5.63
N GLU A 273 -8.56 16.41 -6.37
CA GLU A 273 -9.97 16.36 -5.99
C GLU A 273 -10.35 14.97 -5.49
N GLN A 274 -11.16 14.92 -4.43
CA GLN A 274 -11.65 13.69 -3.83
C GLN A 274 -13.14 13.82 -3.52
N LEU A 275 -13.93 12.85 -3.97
CA LEU A 275 -15.35 12.78 -3.62
C LEU A 275 -15.49 12.12 -2.24
N ILE A 276 -16.03 12.86 -1.26
CA ILE A 276 -16.28 12.40 0.12
C ILE A 276 -17.71 12.79 0.47
N GLU A 277 -18.56 11.81 0.79
CA GLU A 277 -19.97 12.06 1.19
C GLU A 277 -20.74 12.93 0.17
N ASP A 278 -20.57 12.64 -1.13
CA ASP A 278 -21.13 13.37 -2.26
C ASP A 278 -20.66 14.83 -2.41
N GLU A 279 -19.63 15.23 -1.66
CA GLU A 279 -18.99 16.55 -1.76
C GLU A 279 -17.58 16.43 -2.37
N VAL A 280 -17.22 17.38 -3.24
CA VAL A 280 -15.86 17.49 -3.77
C VAL A 280 -14.97 18.17 -2.74
N ARG A 281 -13.95 17.46 -2.27
CA ARG A 281 -12.92 17.99 -1.37
C ARG A 281 -11.58 18.05 -2.06
N LEU A 282 -10.84 19.11 -1.76
CA LEU A 282 -9.57 19.45 -2.38
C LEU A 282 -8.42 19.23 -1.40
N ARG A 283 -7.31 18.69 -1.89
CA ARG A 283 -6.09 18.48 -1.13
C ARG A 283 -4.85 18.74 -1.97
N LEU A 284 -3.72 18.94 -1.30
CA LEU A 284 -2.41 18.99 -1.93
C LEU A 284 -1.72 17.64 -1.88
N HIS A 285 -1.12 17.25 -3.00
CA HIS A 285 -0.13 16.19 -3.02
C HIS A 285 1.04 16.55 -2.09
N THR A 286 1.59 15.57 -1.36
CA THR A 286 2.61 15.78 -0.32
C THR A 286 3.81 16.61 -0.78
N LEU A 287 4.28 16.39 -2.01
CA LEU A 287 5.40 17.15 -2.60
C LEU A 287 5.04 18.62 -2.89
N ILE A 288 3.84 18.87 -3.44
CA ILE A 288 3.38 20.23 -3.72
C ILE A 288 3.20 20.98 -2.41
N ARG A 289 2.64 20.30 -1.41
CA ARG A 289 2.48 20.83 -0.05
C ARG A 289 3.82 21.20 0.59
N SER A 290 4.86 20.37 0.47
CA SER A 290 6.18 20.70 1.04
C SER A 290 6.80 21.95 0.40
N VAL A 291 6.70 22.09 -0.93
CA VAL A 291 7.18 23.29 -1.64
C VAL A 291 6.34 24.52 -1.26
N ALA A 292 5.02 24.38 -1.21
CA ALA A 292 4.12 25.46 -0.81
C ALA A 292 4.40 25.99 0.61
N LEU A 293 4.75 25.12 1.55
CA LEU A 293 5.15 25.53 2.90
C LEU A 293 6.45 26.34 2.93
N GLU A 294 7.40 26.06 2.03
CA GLU A 294 8.63 26.86 1.90
C GLU A 294 8.35 28.24 1.31
N HIS A 295 7.43 28.32 0.34
CA HIS A 295 6.96 29.58 -0.24
C HIS A 295 6.14 30.40 0.75
N LEU A 296 5.27 29.76 1.54
CA LEU A 296 4.46 30.42 2.57
C LEU A 296 5.33 31.17 3.59
N LYS A 297 6.47 30.61 4.01
CA LYS A 297 7.41 31.28 4.93
C LYS A 297 8.00 32.58 4.37
N LYS A 298 8.03 32.72 3.05
CA LYS A 298 8.57 33.87 2.31
C LYS A 298 7.46 34.74 1.71
N LEU A 299 6.20 34.42 1.98
CA LEU A 299 5.05 35.07 1.37
C LEU A 299 4.84 36.43 2.05
N GLU A 300 5.05 37.49 1.30
CA GLU A 300 4.75 38.86 1.74
C GLU A 300 3.34 39.23 1.27
N MET A 301 2.43 39.42 2.23
CA MET A 301 1.05 39.82 1.92
C MET A 301 0.96 41.34 1.68
N PRO A 302 0.15 41.77 0.69
CA PRO A 302 -0.14 43.17 0.46
C PRO A 302 -0.77 43.81 1.69
N GLN A 303 -0.31 45.02 2.04
CA GLN A 303 -0.89 45.78 3.14
C GLN A 303 -2.20 46.44 2.68
N PRO A 304 -3.18 46.59 3.59
CA PRO A 304 -4.40 47.32 3.27
C PRO A 304 -4.07 48.77 2.88
N PRO A 305 -4.84 49.37 1.94
CA PRO A 305 -4.69 50.79 1.63
C PRO A 305 -4.90 51.63 2.90
N SER A 306 -3.98 52.56 3.14
CA SER A 306 -3.99 53.52 4.25
C SER A 306 -5.10 54.55 4.13
#